data_AF-A0AA36HUU8-F1
#
_entry.id   AF-A0AA36HUU8-F1
#
_cell.length_a   1.000
_cell.length_b   1.000
_cell.length_c   1.000
_cell.angle_alpha   90.00
_cell.angle_beta   90.00
_cell.angle_gamma   90.00
#
_symmetry.space_group_name_H-M   'P 1'
#
loop_
_entity.id
_entity.type
_entity.pdbx_description
1 polymer ?
#
loop_
_entity_poly.entity_id
_entity_poly.type
_entity_poly.pdbx_seq_one_letter_code
_entity_poly.pdbx_strand_id
1 'polypeptide(L)'
;MSRGGSAPSVMMQIAPDGGSRPDSGGQSPGMSGMGSGQASAEEDRRFVLKEGLRIGETYYLLEMSTDGRTLNVSAYDGETKTSLELIVKEKVHRSLYRECNGDYAQIAAMLRVEGNRLVLDNPLAQQQ
;
A
#
# COMPACT_ATOMS: atom_id res chain seq x y z
N MET A 1 -19.64 15.97 48.82
CA MET A 1 -19.63 17.43 49.09
C MET A 1 -18.47 17.98 48.26
N SER A 2 -18.54 18.88 47.27
CA SER A 2 -19.53 19.82 46.74
C SER A 2 -19.07 20.11 45.29
N ARG A 3 -19.93 19.96 44.26
CA ARG A 3 -20.66 21.04 43.57
C ARG A 3 -19.85 22.33 43.34
N GLY A 4 -19.65 22.67 42.07
CA GLY A 4 -19.17 23.98 41.63
C GLY A 4 -19.22 24.13 40.12
N GLY A 5 -20.44 24.21 39.55
CA GLY A 5 -20.65 24.67 38.17
C GLY A 5 -20.85 26.19 38.14
N SER A 6 -20.47 26.83 37.02
CA SER A 6 -20.89 28.14 36.46
C SER A 6 -19.78 28.63 35.51
N ALA A 7 -20.00 29.18 34.33
CA ALA A 7 -21.19 29.77 33.71
C ALA A 7 -21.11 29.68 32.16
N PRO A 8 -22.25 29.65 31.44
CA PRO A 8 -22.31 29.91 30.00
C PRO A 8 -22.60 31.39 29.73
N SER A 9 -21.83 32.04 28.85
CA SER A 9 -22.20 33.34 28.27
C SER A 9 -21.37 33.60 27.02
N VAL A 10 -22.03 33.71 25.86
CA VAL A 10 -22.23 34.96 25.11
C VAL A 10 -22.88 34.58 23.78
N MET A 11 -24.14 34.99 23.63
CA MET A 11 -24.79 35.23 22.34
C MET A 11 -24.10 36.43 21.69
N MET A 12 -23.68 36.30 20.43
CA MET A 12 -23.46 37.47 19.59
C MET A 12 -24.13 37.24 18.24
N GLN A 13 -25.18 38.03 18.03
CA GLN A 13 -25.96 38.16 16.80
C GLN A 13 -25.07 38.73 15.70
N ILE A 14 -25.10 38.12 14.51
CA ILE A 14 -24.53 38.69 13.29
C ILE A 14 -25.69 38.87 12.32
N ALA A 15 -26.01 40.13 12.03
CA ALA A 15 -26.99 40.53 11.03
C ALA A 15 -26.45 40.28 9.61
N PRO A 16 -27.26 39.87 8.64
CA PRO A 16 -26.90 39.95 7.22
C PRO A 16 -27.52 41.22 6.61
N ASP A 17 -26.71 42.24 6.36
CA ASP A 17 -27.07 43.34 5.46
C ASP A 17 -26.21 43.32 4.21
N GLY A 18 -26.90 43.51 3.07
CA GLY A 18 -26.42 43.25 1.73
C GLY A 18 -25.34 44.20 1.24
N GLY A 19 -24.60 43.71 0.24
CA GLY A 19 -23.56 44.49 -0.44
C GLY A 19 -23.13 43.81 -1.73
N SER A 20 -24.01 43.79 -2.73
CA SER A 20 -23.67 43.43 -4.11
C SER A 20 -22.71 44.47 -4.71
N ARG A 21 -21.58 44.04 -5.26
CA ARG A 21 -20.97 44.68 -6.45
C ARG A 21 -20.33 43.64 -7.38
N PRO A 22 -20.53 43.78 -8.71
CA PRO A 22 -19.99 42.90 -9.72
C PRO A 22 -18.63 43.40 -10.23
N ASP A 23 -17.70 42.50 -10.57
CA ASP A 23 -16.69 42.81 -11.59
C ASP A 23 -16.18 41.53 -12.29
N SER A 24 -16.62 41.42 -13.55
CA SER A 24 -15.81 41.18 -14.76
C SER A 24 -14.42 40.55 -14.61
N GLY A 25 -14.19 39.43 -15.30
CA GLY A 25 -12.83 38.92 -15.54
C GLY A 25 -12.82 37.53 -16.15
N GLY A 26 -12.96 37.44 -17.47
CA GLY A 26 -12.86 36.18 -18.19
C GLY A 26 -11.49 35.50 -18.06
N GLN A 27 -11.52 34.17 -18.07
CA GLN A 27 -10.47 33.33 -18.65
C GLN A 27 -10.99 31.88 -18.77
N SER A 28 -11.42 31.53 -19.97
CA SER A 28 -11.16 30.19 -20.52
C SER A 28 -9.85 30.34 -21.30
N PRO A 29 -8.84 29.47 -21.11
CA PRO A 29 -8.86 28.21 -21.87
C PRO A 29 -8.15 27.01 -21.21
N GLY A 30 -8.49 25.82 -21.71
CA GLY A 30 -7.47 24.89 -22.21
C GLY A 30 -6.66 24.07 -21.20
N MET A 31 -6.97 22.76 -21.18
CA MET A 31 -6.00 21.67 -21.27
C MET A 31 -4.83 21.69 -20.26
N SER A 32 -5.04 21.00 -19.14
CA SER A 32 -3.96 20.27 -18.48
C SER A 32 -4.25 18.78 -18.66
N GLY A 33 -3.81 18.24 -19.80
CA GLY A 33 -3.45 16.83 -19.85
C GLY A 33 -2.29 16.63 -18.89
N MET A 34 -2.51 15.86 -17.83
CA MET A 34 -1.44 15.44 -16.93
C MET A 34 -1.73 14.01 -16.49
N GLY A 35 -0.87 13.11 -16.96
CA GLY A 35 -0.69 11.79 -16.37
C GLY A 35 -1.69 10.75 -16.84
N SER A 36 -1.28 10.03 -17.88
CA SER A 36 -1.52 8.59 -17.99
C SER A 36 -1.40 7.92 -16.62
N GLY A 37 -2.53 7.69 -15.96
CA GLY A 37 -2.67 6.75 -14.86
C GLY A 37 -3.51 5.59 -15.36
N GLN A 38 -2.90 4.64 -16.06
CA GLN A 38 -3.45 3.29 -16.12
C GLN A 38 -3.52 2.80 -14.67
N ALA A 39 -4.63 3.03 -13.98
CA ALA A 39 -4.86 2.59 -12.61
C ALA A 39 -6.12 1.73 -12.49
N SER A 40 -6.80 1.44 -13.60
CA SER A 40 -8.04 0.67 -13.64
C SER A 40 -7.82 -0.85 -13.51
N ALA A 41 -7.16 -1.30 -12.44
CA ALA A 41 -7.13 -2.66 -11.89
C ALA A 41 -6.17 -2.80 -10.70
N GLU A 42 -5.27 -1.83 -10.50
CA GLU A 42 -4.16 -1.89 -9.53
C GLU A 42 -4.43 -1.16 -8.22
N GLU A 43 -5.53 -0.38 -8.13
CA GLU A 43 -5.80 0.54 -7.02
C GLU A 43 -6.05 -0.10 -5.64
N ASP A 44 -6.25 -1.43 -5.54
CA ASP A 44 -6.47 -2.10 -4.25
C ASP A 44 -5.24 -2.87 -3.71
N ARG A 45 -4.13 -2.94 -4.47
CA ARG A 45 -2.91 -3.62 -4.02
C ARG A 45 -1.99 -2.64 -3.31
N ARG A 46 -1.89 -2.77 -1.98
CA ARG A 46 -1.00 -1.96 -1.16
C ARG A 46 0.40 -2.54 -1.16
N PHE A 47 1.38 -1.78 -1.67
CA PHE A 47 2.80 -2.12 -1.54
C PHE A 47 3.23 -2.07 -0.07
N VAL A 48 3.83 -3.16 0.41
CA VAL A 48 4.26 -3.33 1.82
C VAL A 48 5.77 -3.44 1.97
N LEU A 49 6.48 -3.91 0.95
CA LEU A 49 7.93 -4.04 0.96
C LEU A 49 8.48 -3.88 -0.46
N LYS A 50 9.60 -3.16 -0.59
CA LYS A 50 10.40 -3.14 -1.81
C LYS A 50 11.86 -3.05 -1.43
N GLU A 51 12.60 -4.12 -1.68
CA GLU A 51 14.00 -4.24 -1.27
C GLU A 51 14.78 -5.07 -2.27
N GLY A 52 16.04 -4.74 -2.47
CA GLY A 52 16.95 -5.61 -3.20
C GLY A 52 17.48 -6.71 -2.27
N LEU A 53 17.06 -7.95 -2.52
CA LEU A 53 17.44 -9.10 -1.72
C LEU A 53 18.24 -10.09 -2.57
N ARG A 54 19.35 -10.57 -2.02
CA ARG A 54 20.11 -11.66 -2.62
C ARG A 54 19.49 -12.99 -2.19
N ILE A 55 18.91 -13.72 -3.13
CA ILE A 55 18.31 -15.04 -2.90
C ILE A 55 19.24 -16.08 -3.54
N GLY A 56 20.02 -16.78 -2.72
CA GLY A 56 21.08 -17.67 -3.19
C GLY A 56 22.27 -16.88 -3.77
N GLU A 57 22.56 -17.09 -5.05
CA GLU A 57 23.68 -16.44 -5.75
C GLU A 57 23.26 -15.22 -6.57
N THR A 58 21.96 -15.04 -6.79
CA THR A 58 21.43 -13.99 -7.66
C THR A 58 20.83 -12.86 -6.84
N TYR A 59 21.03 -11.63 -7.31
CA TYR A 59 20.43 -10.44 -6.71
C TYR A 59 19.09 -10.14 -7.38
N TYR A 60 18.03 -10.12 -6.59
CA TYR A 60 16.69 -9.81 -7.07
C TYR A 60 16.19 -8.51 -6.44
N LEU A 61 15.51 -7.68 -7.23
CA LEU A 61 14.68 -6.62 -6.71
C LEU A 61 13.34 -7.24 -6.30
N LEU A 62 13.13 -7.39 -5.01
CA LEU A 62 11.93 -7.95 -4.44
C LEU A 62 10.88 -6.87 -4.18
N GLU A 63 9.65 -7.12 -4.59
CA GLU A 63 8.51 -6.27 -4.36
C GLU A 63 7.37 -7.10 -3.78
N MET A 64 6.78 -6.63 -2.69
CA MET A 64 5.64 -7.25 -2.04
C MET A 64 4.46 -6.29 -2.00
N SER A 65 3.31 -6.79 -2.41
CA SER A 65 2.04 -6.11 -2.33
C SER A 65 0.98 -7.00 -1.72
N THR A 66 0.05 -6.41 -0.97
CA THR A 66 -1.07 -7.14 -0.38
C THR A 66 -2.36 -6.38 -0.60
N ASP A 67 -3.43 -7.13 -0.86
CA ASP A 67 -4.84 -6.66 -0.87
C ASP A 67 -5.51 -6.91 0.51
N GLY A 68 -4.72 -7.28 1.53
CA GLY A 68 -5.21 -7.66 2.85
C GLY A 68 -5.69 -9.11 2.96
N ARG A 69 -5.92 -9.79 1.82
CA ARG A 69 -6.23 -11.23 1.78
C ARG A 69 -5.04 -12.01 1.27
N THR A 70 -4.54 -11.68 0.09
CA THR A 70 -3.37 -12.33 -0.52
C THR A 70 -2.12 -11.48 -0.40
N LEU A 71 -0.96 -12.13 -0.45
CA LEU A 71 0.33 -11.46 -0.53
C LEU A 71 0.95 -11.85 -1.87
N ASN A 72 1.11 -10.85 -2.72
CA ASN A 72 1.80 -10.95 -4.00
C ASN A 72 3.26 -10.58 -3.78
N VAL A 73 4.15 -11.46 -4.20
CA VAL A 73 5.60 -11.27 -4.11
C VAL A 73 6.18 -11.41 -5.51
N SER A 74 6.90 -10.41 -5.97
CA SER A 74 7.55 -10.39 -7.27
C SER A 74 9.05 -10.15 -7.08
N ALA A 75 9.89 -11.03 -7.64
CA ALA A 75 11.35 -10.93 -7.59
C ALA A 75 11.87 -10.68 -9.01
N TYR A 76 12.43 -9.51 -9.25
CA TYR A 76 12.95 -9.10 -10.55
C TYR A 76 14.46 -9.23 -10.61
N ASP A 77 14.95 -10.01 -11.57
CA ASP A 77 16.38 -10.17 -11.88
C ASP A 77 16.84 -9.08 -12.84
N GLY A 78 17.76 -8.24 -12.38
CA GLY A 78 18.32 -7.16 -13.18
C GLY A 78 19.26 -7.62 -14.30
N GLU A 79 19.86 -8.80 -14.19
CA GLU A 79 20.81 -9.37 -15.15
C GLU A 79 20.08 -10.08 -16.28
N THR A 80 19.22 -11.05 -15.94
CA THR A 80 18.48 -11.85 -16.93
C THR A 80 17.22 -11.14 -17.44
N LYS A 81 16.84 -10.01 -16.83
CA LYS A 81 15.58 -9.29 -17.10
C LYS A 81 14.33 -10.15 -16.90
N THR A 82 14.42 -11.18 -16.05
CA THR A 82 13.31 -12.06 -15.72
C THR A 82 12.66 -11.66 -14.40
N SER A 83 11.35 -11.87 -14.29
CA SER A 83 10.61 -11.68 -13.04
C SER A 83 9.99 -13.00 -12.62
N LEU A 84 10.18 -13.35 -11.35
CA LEU A 84 9.55 -14.48 -10.69
C LEU A 84 8.43 -13.95 -9.81
N GLU A 85 7.28 -14.61 -9.84
CA GLU A 85 6.12 -14.20 -9.05
C GLU A 85 5.65 -15.35 -8.18
N LEU A 86 5.29 -15.01 -6.93
CA LEU A 86 4.69 -15.90 -5.97
C LEU A 86 3.44 -15.25 -5.41
N ILE A 87 2.32 -15.96 -5.49
CA ILE A 87 1.06 -15.54 -4.91
C ILE A 87 0.80 -16.40 -3.68
N VAL A 88 0.88 -15.76 -2.51
CA VAL A 88 0.60 -16.40 -1.23
C VAL A 88 -0.88 -16.22 -0.92
N LYS A 89 -1.59 -17.34 -0.88
CA LYS A 89 -3.03 -17.38 -0.53
C LYS A 89 -3.24 -16.97 0.93
N GLU A 90 -4.44 -16.48 1.23
CA GLU A 90 -4.83 -15.94 2.55
C GLU A 90 -4.47 -16.83 3.74
N LYS A 91 -4.70 -18.16 3.64
CA LYS A 91 -4.38 -19.10 4.71
C LYS A 91 -2.89 -19.07 5.10
N VAL A 92 -2.02 -19.07 4.09
CA VAL A 92 -0.57 -19.05 4.28
C VAL A 92 -0.13 -17.65 4.70
N HIS A 93 -0.68 -16.61 4.07
CA HIS A 93 -0.37 -15.22 4.41
C HIS A 93 -0.68 -14.90 5.88
N ARG A 94 -1.87 -15.25 6.40
CA ARG A 94 -2.21 -15.04 7.82
C ARG A 94 -1.30 -15.82 8.77
N SER A 95 -0.84 -17.01 8.36
CA SER A 95 0.06 -17.83 9.17
C SER A 95 1.45 -17.19 9.24
N LEU A 96 2.03 -16.82 8.09
CA LEU A 96 3.30 -16.09 8.00
C LEU A 96 3.26 -14.75 8.74
N TYR A 97 2.18 -13.99 8.56
CA TYR A 97 2.01 -12.70 9.23
C TYR A 97 2.00 -12.84 10.75
N ARG A 98 1.41 -13.92 11.29
CA ARG A 98 1.45 -14.21 12.73
C ARG A 98 2.82 -14.69 13.20
N GLU A 99 3.47 -15.54 12.41
CA GLU A 99 4.79 -16.11 12.72
C GLU A 99 5.89 -15.05 12.73
N CYS A 100 5.89 -14.17 11.74
CA CYS A 100 6.82 -13.05 11.61
C CYS A 100 6.40 -11.81 12.41
N ASN A 101 5.37 -11.91 13.26
CA ASN A 101 4.85 -10.80 14.07
C ASN A 101 4.51 -9.53 13.26
N GLY A 102 4.02 -9.72 12.03
CA GLY A 102 3.66 -8.66 11.10
C GLY A 102 4.81 -8.06 10.28
N ASP A 103 6.01 -8.64 10.36
CA ASP A 103 7.19 -8.15 9.66
C ASP A 103 7.36 -8.84 8.29
N TYR A 104 7.13 -8.08 7.22
CA TYR A 104 7.28 -8.57 5.85
C TYR A 104 8.75 -8.79 5.44
N ALA A 105 9.72 -8.16 6.09
CA ALA A 105 11.13 -8.38 5.80
C ALA A 105 11.57 -9.80 6.20
N GLN A 106 11.02 -10.33 7.31
CA GLN A 106 11.25 -11.72 7.70
C GLN A 106 10.61 -12.70 6.71
N ILE A 107 9.42 -12.36 6.17
CA ILE A 107 8.80 -13.15 5.09
C ILE A 107 9.69 -13.16 3.85
N ALA A 108 10.29 -12.02 3.51
CA ALA A 108 11.23 -11.90 2.39
C ALA A 108 12.46 -12.79 2.58
N ALA A 109 13.01 -12.83 3.78
CA ALA A 109 14.18 -13.65 4.11
C ALA A 109 13.91 -15.17 4.01
N MET A 110 12.65 -15.60 4.12
CA MET A 110 12.25 -17.01 3.93
C MET A 110 12.02 -17.39 2.46
N LEU A 111 12.13 -16.44 1.53
CA LEU A 111 11.94 -16.75 0.11
C LEU A 111 13.16 -17.46 -0.45
N ARG A 112 12.87 -18.39 -1.36
CA ARG A 112 13.87 -19.15 -2.09
C ARG A 112 13.47 -19.27 -3.55
N VAL A 113 14.46 -19.37 -4.42
CA VAL A 113 14.25 -19.68 -5.83
C VAL A 113 14.49 -21.17 -6.03
N GLU A 114 13.48 -21.87 -6.55
CA GLU A 114 13.59 -23.25 -6.99
C GLU A 114 13.38 -23.31 -8.51
N GLY A 115 14.48 -23.51 -9.24
CA GLY A 115 14.50 -23.45 -10.70
C GLY A 115 14.09 -22.07 -11.21
N ASN A 116 12.90 -21.97 -11.80
CA ASN A 116 12.32 -20.74 -12.34
C ASN A 116 11.08 -20.29 -11.55
N ARG A 117 10.99 -20.62 -10.25
CA ARG A 117 9.87 -20.22 -9.41
C ARG A 117 10.35 -19.71 -8.06
N LEU A 118 9.67 -18.70 -7.56
CA LEU A 118 9.84 -18.20 -6.19
C LEU A 118 8.96 -19.05 -5.27
N VAL A 119 9.53 -19.59 -4.21
CA VAL A 119 8.85 -20.43 -3.21
C VAL A 119 9.18 -19.91 -1.81
N LEU A 120 8.38 -20.29 -0.83
CA LEU A 120 8.65 -20.03 0.58
C LEU A 120 9.28 -21.27 1.20
N ASP A 121 10.45 -21.12 1.82
CA ASP A 121 11.14 -22.15 2.60
C ASP A 121 10.48 -22.28 4.00
N ASN A 122 9.15 -22.30 4.06
CA ASN A 122 8.40 -22.56 5.30
C ASN A 122 7.76 -23.96 5.22
N PRO A 123 7.99 -24.87 6.20
CA PRO A 123 7.37 -26.20 6.24
C PRO A 123 5.83 -26.16 6.22
N LEU A 124 5.20 -25.03 6.58
CA LEU A 124 3.75 -24.86 6.54
C LEU A 124 3.20 -24.46 5.16
N ALA A 125 4.03 -23.93 4.26
CA ALA A 125 3.64 -23.61 2.90
C ALA A 125 3.48 -24.86 2.00
N GLN A 126 3.97 -26.02 2.46
CA GLN A 126 3.97 -27.30 1.76
C GLN A 126 2.69 -28.14 1.96
N GLN A 127 1.77 -27.72 2.83
CA GLN A 127 0.47 -28.41 3.00
C GLN A 127 -0.54 -27.89 1.98
N GLN A 128 -0.41 -28.38 0.74
CA GLN A 128 -1.45 -28.30 -0.29
C GLN A 128 -2.50 -29.40 -0.10
#